data_AF-A0A7S3W536-F1
#
_entry.id   AF-A0A7S3W536-F1
#
_cell.length_a   1.000
_cell.length_b   1.000
_cell.length_c   1.000
_cell.angle_alpha   90.00
_cell.angle_beta   90.00
_cell.angle_gamma   90.00
#
_symmetry.space_group_name_H-M   'P 1'
#
loop_
_entity.id
_entity.type
_entity.pdbx_description
1 polymer ?
#
loop_
_entity_poly.entity_id
_entity_poly.type
_entity_poly.pdbx_seq_one_letter_code
_entity_poly.pdbx_strand_id
1 'polypeptide(L)'
;LTDRVEDIAAAERMIEFQLGWFSDPIFGKHGDYPPAMRALIGDRLPNFTRRQSQLLNGSSDFYGLNTYGTAWAYAADEPGTDTTYAKTTEKDPATGTDLPRGQSVWLFSGPWA
;
A
#
# COMPACT_ATOMS: atom_id res chain seq x y z
N LEU A 1 17.88 0.01 -6.60
CA LEU A 1 17.12 0.06 -5.34
C LEU A 1 17.97 0.78 -4.33
N THR A 2 17.41 1.69 -3.55
CA THR A 2 18.19 2.32 -2.49
C THR A 2 17.51 2.10 -1.17
N ASP A 3 18.30 1.82 -0.13
CA ASP A 3 17.81 1.85 1.26
C ASP A 3 17.65 3.30 1.74
N ARG A 4 17.31 4.21 0.82
CA ARG A 4 17.02 5.60 1.12
C ARG A 4 15.75 5.63 1.95
N VAL A 5 15.77 6.46 2.97
CA VAL A 5 14.63 6.69 3.86
C VAL A 5 13.38 7.07 3.07
N GLU A 6 13.55 7.81 1.97
CA GLU A 6 12.43 8.21 1.12
C GLU A 6 11.77 7.02 0.39
N ASP A 7 12.57 6.05 -0.10
CA ASP A 7 12.07 4.86 -0.79
C ASP A 7 11.36 3.92 0.20
N ILE A 8 11.90 3.78 1.42
CA ILE A 8 11.28 3.01 2.50
C ILE A 8 9.92 3.62 2.86
N ALA A 9 9.89 4.94 3.08
CA ALA A 9 8.64 5.65 3.37
C ALA A 9 7.64 5.55 2.20
N ALA A 10 8.10 5.53 0.96
CA ALA A 10 7.26 5.31 -0.21
C ALA A 10 6.65 3.89 -0.23
N ALA A 11 7.45 2.87 0.11
CA ALA A 11 6.96 1.50 0.23
C ALA A 11 5.89 1.37 1.33
N GLU A 12 6.11 1.98 2.49
CA GLU A 12 5.12 2.01 3.59
C GLU A 12 3.82 2.68 3.14
N ARG A 13 3.90 3.85 2.49
CA ARG A 13 2.72 4.54 1.95
C ARG A 13 1.97 3.68 0.92
N MET A 14 2.68 2.94 0.06
CA MET A 14 2.02 2.04 -0.88
C MET A 14 1.23 0.94 -0.18
N ILE A 15 1.77 0.37 0.90
CA ILE A 15 1.06 -0.63 1.71
C ILE A 15 -0.15 0.01 2.41
N GLU A 16 -0.02 1.22 2.96
CA GLU A 16 -1.14 1.94 3.56
C GLU A 16 -2.25 2.21 2.53
N PHE A 17 -1.91 2.59 1.30
CA PHE A 17 -2.91 2.91 0.27
C PHE A 17 -3.50 1.68 -0.42
N GLN A 18 -2.80 0.54 -0.45
CA GLN A 18 -3.32 -0.70 -1.04
C GLN A 18 -4.06 -1.60 -0.04
N LEU A 19 -3.51 -1.76 1.16
CA LEU A 19 -4.07 -2.61 2.21
C LEU A 19 -4.69 -1.77 3.32
N GLY A 20 -3.91 -0.82 3.85
CA GLY A 20 -4.27 0.06 4.97
C GLY A 20 -5.63 0.72 4.81
N TRP A 21 -5.97 1.17 3.60
CA TRP A 21 -7.24 1.81 3.27
C TRP A 21 -8.43 1.03 3.86
N PHE A 22 -8.46 -0.27 3.67
CA PHE A 22 -9.55 -1.12 4.13
C PHE A 22 -9.22 -1.85 5.42
N SER A 23 -7.94 -2.16 5.66
CA SER A 23 -7.54 -2.90 6.84
C SER A 23 -7.54 -2.06 8.12
N ASP A 24 -7.04 -0.83 8.10
CA ASP A 24 -6.89 -0.03 9.32
C ASP A 24 -8.23 0.34 9.97
N PRO A 25 -9.31 0.64 9.21
CA PRO A 25 -10.62 0.81 9.81
C PRO A 25 -11.15 -0.43 10.53
N ILE A 26 -10.71 -1.64 10.15
CA ILE A 26 -11.20 -2.90 10.71
C ILE A 26 -10.27 -3.44 11.80
N PHE A 27 -8.97 -3.48 11.54
CA PHE A 27 -7.96 -4.14 12.37
C PHE A 27 -6.99 -3.17 13.04
N GLY A 28 -7.03 -1.88 12.66
CA GLY A 28 -6.21 -0.83 13.25
C GLY A 28 -6.70 -0.41 14.63
N LYS A 29 -5.92 0.44 15.29
CA LYS A 29 -6.18 0.83 16.70
C LYS A 29 -7.44 1.69 16.88
N HIS A 30 -7.82 2.47 15.87
CA HIS A 30 -8.78 3.56 16.02
C HIS A 30 -10.05 3.43 15.19
N GLY A 31 -10.16 2.43 14.31
CA GLY A 31 -11.29 2.32 13.40
C GLY A 31 -11.37 3.49 12.40
N ASP A 32 -10.22 3.90 11.88
CA ASP A 32 -10.12 5.00 10.92
C ASP A 32 -9.08 4.67 9.84
N TYR A 33 -9.05 5.47 8.77
CA TYR A 33 -8.06 5.33 7.70
C TYR A 33 -6.62 5.56 8.20
N PRO A 34 -5.61 5.04 7.48
CA PRO A 34 -4.20 5.30 7.80
C PRO A 34 -3.87 6.80 7.87
N PRO A 35 -2.96 7.22 8.77
CA PRO A 35 -2.57 8.63 8.89
C PRO A 35 -2.02 9.25 7.61
N ALA A 36 -1.25 8.52 6.79
CA ALA A 36 -0.73 9.08 5.55
C ALA A 36 -1.84 9.35 4.53
N MET A 37 -2.87 8.51 4.49
CA MET A 37 -4.05 8.74 3.63
C MET A 37 -4.79 10.01 4.03
N ARG A 38 -4.98 10.23 5.34
CA ARG A 38 -5.56 11.49 5.86
C ARG A 38 -4.74 12.70 5.45
N ALA A 39 -3.41 12.62 5.56
CA ALA A 39 -2.51 13.72 5.22
C ALA A 39 -2.47 14.05 3.71
N LEU A 40 -2.50 13.03 2.85
CA LEU A 40 -2.28 13.20 1.40
C LEU A 40 -3.57 13.41 0.61
N ILE A 41 -4.66 12.72 0.97
CA ILE A 41 -5.95 12.87 0.28
C ILE A 41 -6.74 14.07 0.84
N GLY A 42 -6.57 14.37 2.13
CA GLY A 42 -7.22 15.49 2.80
C GLY A 42 -8.74 15.38 2.74
N ASP A 43 -9.40 16.50 2.41
CA ASP A 43 -10.86 16.64 2.45
C ASP A 43 -11.61 15.74 1.46
N ARG A 44 -10.91 15.18 0.46
CA ARG A 44 -11.50 14.21 -0.46
C ARG A 44 -11.73 12.84 0.21
N LEU A 45 -11.07 12.56 1.33
CA LEU A 45 -11.25 11.34 2.10
C LEU A 45 -12.35 11.56 3.16
N PRO A 46 -13.50 10.88 3.06
CA PRO A 46 -14.59 11.07 4.00
C PRO A 46 -14.18 10.83 5.46
N ASN A 47 -14.79 11.56 6.38
CA ASN A 47 -14.61 11.30 7.81
C ASN A 47 -15.63 10.28 8.28
N PHE A 48 -15.16 9.27 9.03
CA PHE A 48 -16.09 8.40 9.73
C PHE A 48 -16.70 9.14 10.91
N THR A 49 -18.00 8.96 11.10
CA THR A 49 -18.64 9.31 12.37
C THR A 49 -18.12 8.38 13.46
N ARG A 50 -18.18 8.82 14.72
CA ARG A 50 -17.82 7.99 15.88
C ARG A 50 -18.52 6.62 15.86
N ARG A 51 -19.80 6.58 15.45
CA ARG A 51 -20.57 5.34 15.35
C ARG A 51 -20.02 4.42 14.25
N GLN A 52 -19.62 4.95 13.10
CA GLN A 52 -19.03 4.15 12.02
C GLN A 52 -17.67 3.57 12.44
N SER A 53 -16.79 4.37 13.05
CA SER A 53 -15.50 3.86 13.53
C SER A 53 -15.67 2.75 14.56
N GLN A 54 -16.65 2.86 15.47
CA GLN A 54 -16.96 1.80 16.44
C GLN A 54 -17.54 0.54 15.80
N LEU A 55 -18.28 0.68 14.70
CA LEU A 55 -18.85 -0.46 13.98
C LEU A 55 -17.79 -1.22 13.17
N LEU A 56 -16.78 -0.52 12.67
CA LEU A 56 -15.71 -1.11 11.85
C LEU A 56 -14.58 -1.68 12.72
N ASN A 57 -14.18 -0.99 13.78
CA ASN A 57 -13.04 -1.42 14.59
C ASN A 57 -13.33 -2.77 15.26
N GLY A 58 -12.50 -3.78 14.95
CA GLY A 58 -12.66 -5.15 15.41
C GLY A 58 -13.84 -5.89 14.79
N SER A 59 -14.38 -5.44 13.66
CA SER A 59 -15.57 -6.05 13.03
C SER A 59 -15.29 -7.38 12.30
N SER A 60 -14.04 -7.87 12.35
CA SER A 60 -13.64 -9.16 11.77
C SER A 60 -12.62 -9.84 12.68
N ASP A 61 -12.80 -11.15 12.89
CA ASP A 61 -11.92 -11.96 13.74
C ASP A 61 -10.69 -12.50 13.01
N PHE A 62 -10.67 -12.42 11.67
CA PHE A 62 -9.58 -12.92 10.85
C PHE A 62 -9.25 -11.97 9.70
N TYR A 63 -8.01 -12.08 9.22
CA TYR A 63 -7.51 -11.33 8.07
C TYR A 63 -7.23 -12.30 6.92
N GLY A 64 -8.03 -12.21 5.84
CA GLY A 64 -7.77 -12.93 4.61
C GLY A 64 -6.95 -12.07 3.65
N LEU A 65 -5.73 -12.50 3.31
CA LEU A 65 -4.86 -11.80 2.36
C LEU A 65 -4.59 -12.66 1.12
N ASN A 66 -5.07 -12.21 -0.03
CA ASN A 66 -4.66 -12.78 -1.31
C ASN A 66 -3.40 -12.07 -1.77
N THR A 67 -2.30 -12.81 -1.90
CA THR A 67 -1.05 -12.30 -2.45
C THR A 67 -0.72 -12.98 -3.77
N TYR A 68 -0.39 -12.19 -4.78
CA TYR A 68 -0.10 -12.68 -6.13
C TYR A 68 1.30 -12.28 -6.61
N GLY A 69 1.90 -11.27 -6.01
CA GLY A 69 3.19 -10.77 -6.42
C GLY A 69 3.70 -9.69 -5.47
N THR A 70 4.86 -9.13 -5.81
CA THR A 70 5.47 -8.03 -5.07
C THR A 70 6.17 -7.13 -6.07
N ALA A 71 6.11 -5.82 -5.81
CA ALA A 71 6.80 -4.82 -6.60
C ALA A 71 7.73 -4.03 -5.69
N TRP A 72 8.78 -3.47 -6.29
CA TRP A 72 9.65 -2.51 -5.64
C TRP A 72 9.01 -1.13 -5.67
N ALA A 73 9.09 -0.39 -4.57
CA ALA A 73 8.58 0.98 -4.49
C ALA A 73 9.73 2.00 -4.38
N TYR A 74 9.52 3.18 -4.95
CA TYR A 74 10.46 4.29 -4.94
C TYR A 74 9.73 5.60 -4.67
N ALA A 75 10.41 6.53 -4.02
CA ALA A 75 9.90 7.89 -3.87
C ALA A 75 9.79 8.59 -5.23
N ALA A 76 8.74 9.37 -5.40
CA ALA A 76 8.55 10.23 -6.55
C ALA A 76 8.41 11.68 -6.09
N ASP A 77 8.99 12.61 -6.86
CA ASP A 77 8.88 14.05 -6.59
C ASP A 77 7.45 14.57 -6.84
N GLU A 78 6.74 13.95 -7.79
CA GLU A 78 5.37 14.29 -8.16
C GLU A 78 4.40 13.18 -7.76
N PRO A 79 3.17 13.52 -7.34
CA PRO A 79 2.17 12.55 -6.94
C PRO A 79 1.67 11.74 -8.14
N GLY A 80 1.49 10.43 -7.94
CA GLY A 80 0.72 9.58 -8.84
C GLY A 80 -0.78 9.89 -8.78
N THR A 81 -1.57 9.16 -9.57
CA THR A 81 -3.05 9.28 -9.53
C THR A 81 -3.66 8.92 -8.18
N ASP A 82 -2.94 8.10 -7.41
CA ASP A 82 -3.25 7.68 -6.05
C ASP A 82 -2.75 8.66 -4.98
N THR A 83 -2.05 9.74 -5.36
CA THR A 83 -1.48 10.77 -4.48
C THR A 83 -0.38 10.29 -3.52
N THR A 84 0.16 9.08 -3.72
CA THR A 84 1.08 8.44 -2.75
C THR A 84 2.51 8.96 -2.78
N TYR A 85 2.89 9.75 -3.78
CA TYR A 85 4.31 10.11 -4.06
C TYR A 85 5.21 8.86 -4.10
N ALA A 86 4.67 7.77 -4.65
CA ALA A 86 5.37 6.51 -4.81
C ALA A 86 5.17 5.97 -6.23
N LYS A 87 6.20 5.30 -6.74
CA LYS A 87 6.17 4.56 -8.00
C LYS A 87 6.57 3.13 -7.74
N THR A 88 5.95 2.19 -8.45
CA THR A 88 6.28 0.77 -8.36
C THR A 88 6.92 0.25 -9.63
N THR A 89 7.73 -0.81 -9.50
CA THR A 89 8.24 -1.59 -10.63
C THR A 89 8.44 -3.04 -10.25
N GLU A 90 8.17 -3.92 -11.19
CA GLU A 90 8.47 -5.35 -11.10
C GLU A 90 9.84 -5.66 -11.72
N LYS A 91 10.68 -4.65 -11.97
CA LYS A 91 12.07 -4.85 -12.39
C LYS A 91 12.94 -5.19 -11.19
N ASP A 92 13.71 -6.28 -11.30
CA ASP A 92 14.81 -6.59 -10.41
C ASP A 92 15.81 -5.42 -10.46
N PRO A 93 16.06 -4.72 -9.34
CA PRO A 93 16.94 -3.57 -9.31
C PRO A 93 18.42 -3.92 -9.50
N ALA A 94 18.82 -5.17 -9.26
CA ALA A 94 20.20 -5.62 -9.44
C ALA A 94 20.52 -5.89 -10.91
N THR A 95 19.55 -6.41 -11.67
CA THR A 95 19.73 -6.85 -13.05
C THR A 95 19.07 -5.93 -14.08
N GLY A 96 18.09 -5.12 -13.66
CA GLY A 96 17.28 -4.27 -14.52
C GLY A 96 16.23 -5.03 -15.35
N THR A 97 16.18 -6.36 -15.23
CA THR A 97 15.22 -7.21 -15.93
C THR A 97 13.93 -7.33 -15.15
N ASP A 98 12.83 -7.70 -15.81
CA ASP A 98 11.58 -7.97 -15.10
C ASP A 98 11.76 -9.20 -14.18
N LEU A 99 11.09 -9.18 -13.03
CA LEU A 99 10.97 -10.33 -12.14
C LEU A 99 10.37 -11.52 -12.90
N PRO A 100 10.65 -12.77 -12.48
CA PRO A 100 10.06 -13.94 -13.11
C PRO A 100 8.54 -13.79 -13.14
N ARG A 101 7.92 -13.99 -14.31
CA ARG A 101 6.47 -13.82 -14.48
C ARG A 101 5.79 -15.11 -14.87
N GLY A 102 4.55 -15.28 -14.42
CA GLY A 102 3.68 -16.34 -14.87
C GLY A 102 3.20 -16.13 -16.31
N GLN A 103 2.26 -17.00 -16.74
CA GLN A 103 1.65 -16.88 -18.07
C GLN A 103 0.83 -15.60 -18.23
N SER A 104 0.22 -15.11 -17.15
CA SER A 104 -0.51 -13.85 -17.14
C SER A 104 0.46 -12.66 -17.05
N VAL A 105 0.18 -11.60 -17.82
CA VAL A 105 1.04 -10.41 -17.94
C VAL A 105 1.17 -9.59 -16.65
N TRP A 106 0.25 -9.75 -15.71
CA TRP A 106 0.21 -9.03 -14.44
C TRP A 106 0.81 -9.84 -13.27
N LEU A 107 1.11 -11.13 -13.47
CA LEU A 107 1.49 -12.04 -12.39
C LEU A 107 3.01 -12.19 -12.35
N PHE A 108 3.66 -11.51 -11.40
CA PHE A 108 5.09 -11.56 -11.16
C PHE A 108 5.41 -12.31 -9.85
N SER A 109 6.41 -13.17 -9.88
CA SER A 109 6.98 -13.81 -8.70
C SER A 109 7.67 -12.78 -7.80
N GLY A 110 7.71 -13.07 -6.49
CA GLY A 110 8.45 -12.24 -5.55
C GLY A 110 9.97 -12.27 -5.80
N PRO A 111 10.70 -11.21 -5.41
CA PRO A 111 12.16 -11.11 -5.61
C PRO A 111 13.01 -12.11 -4.81
N TRP A 112 12.38 -12.96 -4.00
CA TRP A 112 13.03 -14.01 -3.20
C TRP A 112 12.82 -15.42 -3.75
N ALA A 113 12.23 -15.55 -4.95
CA ALA A 113 11.96 -16.81 -5.63
C ALA A 113 13.17 -17.32 -6.42
#